data_AF-A0A0J0Y8L4-F1
#
_entry.id   AF-A0A0J0Y8L4-F1
#
_cell.length_a   1.000
_cell.length_b   1.000
_cell.length_c   1.000
_cell.angle_alpha   90.00
_cell.angle_beta   90.00
_cell.angle_gamma   90.00
#
_symmetry.space_group_name_H-M   'P 1'
#
loop_
_entity.id
_entity.type
_entity.pdbx_description
1 polymer ?
#
loop_
_entity_poly.entity_id
_entity_poly.type
_entity_poly.pdbx_seq_one_letter_code
_entity_poly.pdbx_strand_id
1 'polypeptide(L)'
;MQSVSEMSLSSFRTNKDKALRAHRHDWAGTSEPTGFSHLTPQLQACEAWQFEISGNEHGRVHGILIDEVFYVVWLDPGHQLYPKK
;
A
#
# COMPACT_ATOMS: atom_id res chain seq x y z
N MET A 1 -15.97 10.78 9.00
CA MET A 1 -14.67 10.27 8.54
C MET A 1 -13.63 10.88 9.45
N GLN A 2 -12.87 10.08 10.18
CA GLN A 2 -11.75 10.60 10.98
C GLN A 2 -10.72 11.19 10.01
N SER A 3 -10.11 12.33 10.36
CA SER A 3 -9.04 12.88 9.54
C SER A 3 -7.87 11.90 9.50
N VAL A 4 -7.21 11.75 8.34
CA VAL A 4 -5.99 10.93 8.22
C VAL A 4 -4.92 11.44 9.20
N SER A 5 -4.86 12.74 9.43
CA SER A 5 -3.92 13.37 10.37
C SER A 5 -4.12 12.99 11.83
N GLU A 6 -5.29 12.43 12.18
CA GLU A 6 -5.63 12.01 13.55
C GLU A 6 -5.55 10.49 13.72
N MET A 7 -5.21 9.76 12.66
CA MET A 7 -5.25 8.31 12.64
C MET A 7 -4.00 7.73 13.31
N SER A 8 -4.19 6.85 14.29
CA SER A 8 -3.08 6.06 14.83
C SER A 8 -2.58 5.04 13.79
N LEU A 9 -1.33 4.62 13.92
CA LEU A 9 -0.76 3.54 13.11
C LEU A 9 -1.60 2.25 13.16
N SER A 10 -2.10 1.90 14.35
CA SER A 10 -2.95 0.71 14.53
C SER A 10 -4.26 0.82 13.75
N SER A 11 -4.88 2.01 13.75
CA SER A 11 -6.08 2.29 12.95
C SER A 11 -5.74 2.20 11.47
N PHE A 12 -4.67 2.87 11.00
CA PHE A 12 -4.24 2.79 9.61
C PHE A 12 -4.08 1.36 9.10
N ARG A 13 -3.43 0.49 9.89
CA ARG A 13 -3.17 -0.92 9.52
C ARG A 13 -4.42 -1.81 9.50
N THR A 14 -5.45 -1.46 10.25
CA THR A 14 -6.62 -2.32 10.47
C THR A 14 -7.91 -1.76 9.90
N ASN A 15 -7.91 -0.49 9.49
CA ASN A 15 -9.08 0.18 8.93
C ASN A 15 -9.55 -0.51 7.65
N LYS A 16 -10.86 -0.78 7.60
CA LYS A 16 -11.56 -1.39 6.45
C LYS A 16 -12.55 -0.42 5.80
N ASP A 17 -12.59 0.83 6.24
CA ASP A 17 -13.41 1.87 5.64
C ASP A 17 -12.97 2.09 4.18
N LYS A 18 -13.96 2.27 3.30
CA LYS A 18 -13.71 2.58 1.90
C LYS A 18 -13.07 3.96 1.72
N ALA A 19 -13.21 4.86 2.70
CA ALA A 19 -12.55 6.16 2.67
C ALA A 19 -11.02 6.07 2.68
N LEU A 20 -10.45 5.15 3.47
CA LEU A 20 -9.02 4.88 3.53
C LEU A 20 -8.80 3.42 3.94
N ARG A 21 -8.26 2.62 3.02
CA ARG A 21 -7.98 1.21 3.28
C ARG A 21 -6.53 0.90 2.97
N ALA A 22 -5.78 0.54 4.01
CA ALA A 22 -4.41 0.05 3.89
C ALA A 22 -4.33 -1.45 4.18
N HIS A 23 -3.46 -2.15 3.47
CA HIS A 23 -3.17 -3.56 3.73
C HIS A 23 -1.84 -3.96 3.11
N ARG A 24 -1.31 -5.07 3.63
CA ARG A 24 -0.17 -5.75 3.05
C ARG A 24 -0.56 -6.46 1.77
N HIS A 25 0.42 -6.64 0.89
CA HIS A 25 0.26 -7.47 -0.29
C HIS A 25 1.53 -8.28 -0.56
N ASP A 26 1.37 -9.38 -1.29
CA ASP A 26 2.48 -10.22 -1.74
C ASP A 26 2.71 -10.00 -3.23
N TRP A 27 3.97 -10.00 -3.65
CA TRP A 27 4.36 -9.77 -5.04
C TRP A 27 4.10 -10.98 -5.92
N ALA A 28 4.28 -12.20 -5.40
CA ALA A 28 4.22 -13.42 -6.21
C ALA A 28 2.87 -13.60 -6.93
N GLY A 29 1.79 -13.04 -6.39
CA GLY A 29 0.44 -13.08 -6.97
C GLY A 29 0.04 -11.86 -7.81
N THR A 30 0.98 -11.00 -8.18
CA THR A 30 0.73 -9.74 -8.91
C THR A 30 1.25 -9.79 -10.34
N SER A 31 0.91 -8.79 -11.15
CA SER A 31 1.54 -8.57 -12.46
C SER A 31 3.03 -8.24 -12.35
N GLU A 32 3.51 -7.85 -11.17
CA GLU A 32 4.88 -7.44 -10.89
C GLU A 32 5.54 -8.35 -9.82
N PRO A 33 5.82 -9.62 -10.12
CA PRO A 33 6.33 -10.59 -9.15
C PRO A 33 7.71 -10.25 -8.58
N THR A 34 8.44 -9.34 -9.21
CA THR A 34 9.75 -8.82 -8.77
C THR A 34 9.63 -7.39 -8.24
N GLY A 35 8.47 -6.99 -7.74
CA GLY A 35 8.23 -5.67 -7.17
C GLY A 35 9.29 -5.28 -6.13
N PHE A 36 9.64 -3.99 -6.12
CA PHE A 36 10.70 -3.40 -5.29
C PHE A 36 12.12 -3.97 -5.52
N SER A 37 12.36 -4.78 -6.56
CA SER A 37 13.71 -5.33 -6.88
C SER A 37 14.81 -4.27 -7.10
N HIS A 38 14.45 -3.03 -7.38
CA HIS A 38 15.38 -1.91 -7.53
C HIS A 38 15.83 -1.30 -6.18
N LEU A 39 15.20 -1.67 -5.07
CA LEU A 39 15.57 -1.21 -3.73
C LEU A 39 16.75 -2.01 -3.16
N THR A 40 17.32 -1.55 -2.04
CA THR A 40 18.36 -2.31 -1.34
C THR A 40 17.79 -3.61 -0.74
N PRO A 41 18.61 -4.66 -0.50
CA PRO A 41 18.13 -5.90 0.11
C PRO A 41 17.42 -5.71 1.45
N GLN A 42 17.83 -4.68 2.21
CA GLN A 42 17.22 -4.32 3.49
C GLN A 42 15.76 -3.86 3.32
N LEU A 43 15.49 -3.03 2.32
CA LEU A 43 14.15 -2.54 2.02
C LEU A 43 13.29 -3.60 1.31
N GLN A 44 13.91 -4.45 0.49
CA GLN A 44 13.22 -5.60 -0.13
C GLN A 44 12.72 -6.61 0.92
N ALA A 45 13.39 -6.72 2.06
CA ALA A 45 12.99 -7.61 3.15
C ALA A 45 11.80 -7.08 3.97
N CYS A 46 11.39 -5.82 3.78
CA CYS A 46 10.23 -5.26 4.46
C CYS A 46 8.92 -5.73 3.80
N GLU A 47 7.84 -5.76 4.58
CA GLU A 47 6.50 -6.05 4.04
C GLU A 47 6.07 -4.95 3.07
N ALA A 48 5.58 -5.35 1.89
CA ALA A 48 4.96 -4.42 0.96
C ALA A 48 3.57 -4.03 1.45
N TRP A 49 3.33 -2.71 1.52
CA TRP A 49 2.06 -2.13 1.90
C TRP A 49 1.48 -1.34 0.74
N GLN A 50 0.15 -1.32 0.70
CA GLN A 50 -0.60 -0.44 -0.17
C GLN A 50 -1.71 0.26 0.59
N PHE A 51 -2.08 1.46 0.15
CA PHE A 51 -3.32 2.10 0.58
C PHE A 51 -4.05 2.78 -0.57
N GLU A 52 -5.36 2.92 -0.41
CA GLU A 52 -6.23 3.67 -1.30
C GLU A 52 -6.98 4.74 -0.51
N ILE A 53 -7.24 5.88 -1.16
CA ILE A 53 -8.15 6.91 -0.67
C ILE A 53 -9.39 6.88 -1.58
N SER A 54 -10.58 6.98 -1.00
CA SER A 54 -11.85 6.96 -1.73
C SER A 54 -12.10 5.67 -2.54
N GLY A 55 -11.89 4.50 -1.93
CA GLY A 55 -12.52 3.24 -2.35
C GLY A 55 -12.36 2.86 -3.82
N ASN A 56 -11.12 2.70 -4.29
CA ASN A 56 -10.72 2.42 -5.68
C ASN A 56 -11.01 3.52 -6.71
N GLU A 57 -11.40 4.74 -6.31
CA GLU A 57 -11.69 5.83 -7.26
C GLU A 57 -10.41 6.38 -7.95
N HIS A 58 -9.28 6.38 -7.25
CA HIS A 58 -8.05 7.04 -7.70
C HIS A 58 -6.81 6.12 -7.76
N GLY A 59 -7.03 4.81 -7.73
CA GLY A 59 -5.96 3.83 -7.68
C GLY A 59 -5.31 3.72 -6.30
N ARG A 60 -4.02 3.37 -6.27
CA ARG A 60 -3.29 2.99 -5.04
C ARG A 60 -1.89 3.54 -4.96
N VAL A 61 -1.42 3.68 -3.73
CA VAL A 61 -0.03 4.00 -3.40
C VAL A 61 0.60 2.77 -2.78
N HIS A 62 1.73 2.33 -3.33
CA HIS A 62 2.50 1.19 -2.87
C HIS A 62 3.80 1.65 -2.22
N GLY A 63 4.18 0.98 -1.15
CA GLY A 63 5.35 1.37 -0.39
C GLY A 63 5.69 0.43 0.76
N ILE A 64 6.48 0.96 1.68
CA ILE A 64 6.94 0.26 2.88
C ILE A 64 6.51 1.08 4.09
N LEU A 65 5.98 0.42 5.11
CA LEU A 65 5.58 1.06 6.37
C LEU A 65 6.57 0.67 7.46
N ILE A 66 7.44 1.62 7.84
CA ILE A 66 8.42 1.45 8.93
C ILE A 66 8.01 2.38 10.06
N ASP A 67 7.71 1.79 11.22
CA ASP A 67 7.09 2.49 12.34
C ASP A 67 5.85 3.27 11.87
N GLU A 68 5.88 4.59 11.95
CA GLU A 68 4.76 5.50 11.60
C GLU A 68 4.96 6.18 10.23
N VAL A 69 6.01 5.82 9.50
CA VAL A 69 6.36 6.45 8.22
C VAL A 69 6.04 5.51 7.06
N PHE A 70 5.21 6.00 6.14
CA PHE A 70 4.95 5.33 4.87
C PHE A 70 5.90 5.84 3.79
N TYR A 71 6.85 5.01 3.38
CA TYR A 71 7.78 5.30 2.28
C TYR A 71 7.13 4.94 0.96
N VAL A 72 6.77 5.96 0.18
CA VAL A 72 6.19 5.77 -1.15
C VAL A 72 7.26 5.28 -2.11
N VAL A 73 6.99 4.16 -2.78
CA VAL A 73 7.88 3.58 -3.80
C VAL A 73 7.23 3.64 -5.18
N TRP A 74 5.92 3.42 -5.25
CA TRP A 74 5.22 3.37 -6.53
C TRP A 74 3.78 3.90 -6.41
N LEU A 75 3.39 4.70 -7.41
CA LEU A 75 2.02 5.17 -7.63
C LEU A 75 1.34 4.30 -8.71
N ASP A 76 0.25 3.63 -8.35
CA ASP A 76 -0.58 2.81 -9.25
C ASP A 76 -1.98 3.46 -9.41
N PRO A 77 -2.09 4.59 -10.14
CA PRO A 77 -3.37 5.28 -10.31
C PRO A 77 -4.39 4.44 -11.09
N GLY A 78 -3.93 3.47 -11.89
CA GLY A 78 -4.78 2.60 -12.69
C GLY A 78 -5.29 1.36 -11.94
N HIS A 79 -4.80 1.12 -10.71
CA HIS A 79 -5.04 -0.11 -9.95
C HIS A 79 -4.77 -1.37 -10.79
N GLN A 80 -3.60 -1.42 -11.43
CA GLN A 80 -3.20 -2.46 -12.39
C GLN A 80 -2.32 -3.55 -11.79
N LEU A 81 -1.90 -3.41 -10.52
CA LEU A 81 -1.03 -4.41 -9.88
C LEU A 81 -1.68 -5.80 -9.82
N TYR A 82 -2.99 -5.85 -9.59
CA TYR A 82 -3.73 -7.09 -9.61
C TYR A 82 -4.47 -7.25 -10.94
N PRO A 83 -4.37 -8.42 -11.60
CA PRO A 83 -5.20 -8.71 -12.75
C PRO A 83 -6.68 -8.54 -12.38
N LYS A 84 -7.44 -7.84 -13.21
CA LYS A 84 -8.90 -7.79 -13.06
C LYS A 84 -9.43 -9.21 -13.25
N LYS A 85 -10.23 -9.67 -12.27
CA LYS A 85 -10.98 -10.92 -12.40
C LYS A 85 -12.01 -10.82 -13.53
#